data_AF-A0A672IBS4-F1
#
_entry.id   AF-A0A672IBS4-F1
#
_cell.length_a   1.000
_cell.length_b   1.000
_cell.length_c   1.000
_cell.angle_alpha   90.00
_cell.angle_beta   90.00
_cell.angle_gamma   90.00
#
_symmetry.space_group_name_H-M   'P 1'
#
loop_
_entity.id
_entity.type
_entity.pdbx_description
1 polymer ?
#
loop_
_entity_poly.entity_id
_entity_poly.type
_entity_poly.pdbx_seq_one_letter_code
_entity_poly.pdbx_strand_id
1 'polypeptide(L)' 'MPVHGDNTERAVGLLRQYQANLTSPQEQALKTSVGKVSAILGSQLFQALLVKEMQYSYIYQ' A
#
# COMPACT_ATOMS: atom_id res chain seq x y z
N MET A 1 -0.79 -13.26 -18.27
CA MET A 1 -0.13 -12.88 -17.01
C MET A 1 -0.54 -11.44 -16.67
N PRO A 2 -1.54 -11.20 -15.81
CA PRO A 2 -1.86 -9.84 -15.38
C PRO A 2 -0.98 -9.47 -14.17
N VAL A 3 -0.09 -8.50 -14.37
CA VAL A 3 0.92 -8.03 -13.39
C VAL A 3 0.37 -6.93 -12.46
N HIS A 4 -0.95 -6.70 -12.44
CA HIS A 4 -1.51 -5.52 -11.78
C HIS A 4 -2.06 -5.77 -10.37
N GLY A 5 -2.54 -6.99 -10.05
CA GLY A 5 -3.11 -7.33 -8.74
C GLY A 5 -2.12 -7.31 -7.56
N ASP A 6 -0.87 -7.71 -7.81
CA ASP A 6 0.12 -7.95 -6.74
C ASP A 6 0.88 -6.70 -6.28
N ASN A 7 0.71 -5.56 -6.97
CA ASN A 7 1.54 -4.38 -6.71
C ASN A 7 1.17 -3.66 -5.41
N THR A 8 -0.11 -3.64 -5.04
CA THR A 8 -0.56 -2.94 -3.83
C THR A 8 -0.16 -3.70 -2.56
N GLU A 9 -0.33 -5.02 -2.53
CA GLU A 9 0.08 -5.82 -1.38
C GLU A 9 1.61 -5.80 -1.21
N ARG A 10 2.36 -5.88 -2.31
CA ARG A 10 3.82 -5.70 -2.29
C ARG A 10 4.23 -4.31 -1.79
N ALA A 11 3.56 -3.25 -2.22
CA ALA A 11 3.83 -1.89 -1.75
C ALA A 11 3.54 -1.73 -0.25
N VAL A 12 2.44 -2.31 0.27
CA VAL A 12 2.13 -2.31 1.71
C VAL A 12 3.19 -3.08 2.49
N GLY A 13 3.67 -4.22 1.98
CA GLY A 13 4.75 -5.00 2.57
C GLY A 13 6.06 -4.21 2.68
N LEU A 14 6.45 -3.50 1.61
CA LEU A 14 7.66 -2.66 1.59
C LEU A 14 7.55 -1.47 2.55
N LEU A 15 6.40 -0.82 2.63
CA LEU A 15 6.18 0.29 3.57
C LEU A 15 6.24 -0.17 5.03
N ARG A 16 5.70 -1.35 5.35
CA ARG A 16 5.82 -1.94 6.70
C ARG A 16 7.26 -2.31 7.05
N GLN A 17 8.03 -2.85 6.11
CA GLN A 17 9.45 -3.10 6.31
C GLN A 17 10.23 -1.80 6.53
N TYR A 18 9.95 -0.77 5.72
CA TYR A 18 10.55 0.55 5.90
C TYR A 18 10.21 1.13 7.27
N GLN A 19 8.95 1.04 7.72
CA GLN A 19 8.52 1.48 9.04
C GLN A 19 9.24 0.74 10.18
N ALA A 20 9.48 -0.57 10.03
CA ALA A 20 10.18 -1.39 11.03
C ALA A 20 11.66 -0.99 11.16
N ASN A 21 12.27 -0.57 10.05
CA ASN A 21 13.67 -0.11 10.00
C ASN A 21 13.87 1.31 10.57
N LEU A 22 12.80 2.09 10.77
CA LEU A 22 12.86 3.40 11.44
C LEU A 22 12.85 3.19 12.96
N THR A 23 14.05 3.11 13.55
CA THR A 23 14.27 2.90 14.99
C THR A 23 14.78 4.14 15.70
N SER A 24 15.15 5.19 14.96
CA SER A 24 15.71 6.41 15.51
C SER A 24 14.62 7.34 16.12
N PRO A 25 14.86 7.99 17.26
CA PRO A 25 13.91 8.95 17.85
C PRO A 25 13.51 10.10 16.91
N GLN A 26 14.44 10.56 16.08
CA GLN A 26 14.24 11.62 15.09
C GLN A 26 13.33 11.17 13.93
N GLU A 27 13.25 9.86 13.70
CA GLU A 27 12.45 9.25 12.64
C GLU A 27 11.04 8.87 13.12
N GLN A 28 10.71 9.08 14.39
CA GLN A 28 9.42 8.65 14.95
C GLN A 28 8.22 9.33 14.26
N ALA A 29 8.39 10.59 13.82
CA ALA A 29 7.40 11.29 13.01
C ALA A 29 7.22 10.61 11.63
N LEU A 30 8.33 10.24 10.98
CA LEU A 30 8.32 9.54 9.69
C LEU A 30 7.71 8.13 9.85
N LYS A 31 8.08 7.39 10.89
CA LYS A 31 7.53 6.08 11.25
C LYS A 31 6.02 6.12 11.44
N THR A 32 5.53 7.17 12.10
CA THR A 32 4.09 7.38 12.30
C THR A 32 3.38 7.65 10.97
N SER A 33 3.96 8.49 10.12
CA SER A 33 3.41 8.79 8.79
C SER A 33 3.38 7.55 7.87
N VAL A 34 4.47 6.77 7.84
CA VAL A 34 4.56 5.52 7.06
C VAL A 34 3.55 4.49 7.58
N GLY A 35 3.35 4.40 8.90
CA GLY A 35 2.33 3.52 9.49
C GLY A 35 0.90 3.90 9.09
N LYS A 36 0.57 5.19 9.09
CA LYS A 36 -0.73 5.68 8.63
C LYS A 36 -0.97 5.35 7.16
N VAL A 37 0.02 5.61 6.30
CA VAL A 37 -0.06 5.31 4.86
C VAL A 37 -0.21 3.81 4.62
N SER A 38 0.54 2.97 5.34
CA SER A 38 0.43 1.50 5.26
C SER A 38 -0.93 0.97 5.71
N ALA A 39 -1.52 1.57 6.75
CA ALA A 39 -2.85 1.20 7.24
C ALA A 39 -3.97 1.60 6.26
N ILE A 40 -3.84 2.77 5.63
CA ILE A 40 -4.79 3.24 4.61
C ILE A 40 -4.73 2.33 3.37
N LEU A 41 -3.52 2.07 2.86
CA LEU A 41 -3.32 1.19 1.68
C LEU A 41 -3.72 -0.26 1.95
N GLY A 42 -3.55 -0.74 3.18
CA GLY A 42 -3.97 -2.08 3.62
C GLY A 42 -5.44 -2.18 4.05
N SER A 43 -6.21 -1.09 3.99
CA SER A 43 -7.63 -1.08 4.38
C SER A 43 -8.46 -1.84 3.37
N GLN A 44 -9.42 -2.63 3.85
CA GLN A 44 -10.41 -3.32 3.01
C GLN A 44 -11.19 -2.34 2.11
N LEU A 45 -11.45 -1.12 2.60
CA LEU A 45 -12.09 -0.07 1.80
C LEU A 45 -11.21 0.35 0.62
N PHE A 46 -9.91 0.57 0.86
CA PHE A 46 -8.99 1.00 -0.18
C PHE A 46 -8.72 -0.13 -1.19
N GLN A 47 -8.62 -1.37 -0.73
CA GLN A 47 -8.52 -2.56 -1.58
C GLN A 47 -9.77 -2.73 -2.46
N ALA A 48 -10.97 -2.55 -1.91
CA ALA A 48 -12.22 -2.63 -2.67
C ALA A 48 -12.30 -1.53 -3.75
N LEU A 49 -11.79 -0.32 -3.47
CA LEU A 49 -11.70 0.76 -4.45
C LEU A 49 -10.69 0.43 -5.56
N LEU A 50 -9.54 -0.16 -5.24
CA LEU A 50 -8.55 -0.58 -6.24
C LEU A 50 -9.06 -1.68 -7.17
N VAL A 51 -9.79 -2.66 -6.63
CA VAL A 51 -10.42 -3.74 -7.42
C VAL A 51 -11.39 -3.14 -8.44
N LYS A 52 -12.15 -2.12 -8.03
CA LYS A 52 -13.08 -1.40 -8.91
C LYS A 52 -12.34 -0.70 -10.06
N GLU A 53 -11.28 0.04 -9.79
CA GLU A 53 -10.50 0.76 -10.81
C GLU A 53 -9.77 -0.19 -11.78
N MET A 54 -9.25 -1.32 -11.31
CA MET A 54 -8.62 -2.31 -12.19
C MET A 54 -9.61 -2.98 -13.14
N GLN A 55 -10.86 -3.19 -12.71
CA GLN A 55 -11.89 -3.80 -13.55
C GLN A 55 -12.30 -2.90 -14.74
N TYR A 56 -12.21 -1.57 -14.60
CA TYR A 56 -12.44 -0.63 -15.71
C TYR A 56 -11.30 -0.60 -16.74
N SER A 57 -10.10 -1.08 -16.40
CA SER A 57 -8.95 -1.10 -17.33
C SER A 57 -9.00 -2.28 -18.31
N TYR A 58 -9.64 -3.40 -17.94
CA TYR A 58 -9.78 -4.60 -18.79
C TYR A 58 -10.86 -4.50 -19.88
N ILE A 59 -11.65 -3.43 -19.89
CA ILE A 59 -12.71 -3.19 -20.88
C ILE A 59 -12.31 -2.21 -21.99
N TYR A 60 -11.05 -1.74 -22.02
CA TYR A 60 -10.49 -0.87 -23.06
C TYR A 60 -9.25 -1.49 -23.75
N GLN A 61 -9.20 -2.81 -23.92
CA GLN A 61 -8.25 -3.50 -24.81
C GLN A 61 -8.97 -4.35 -25.85
#